data_AF-A0A6M2D6Q2-F1
#
_entry.id   AF-A0A6M2D6Q2-F1
#
_cell.length_a   1.000
_cell.length_b   1.000
_cell.length_c   1.000
_cell.angle_alpha   90.00
_cell.angle_beta   90.00
_cell.angle_gamma   90.00
#
_symmetry.space_group_name_H-M   'P 1'
#
loop_
_entity.id
_entity.type
_entity.pdbx_description
1 polymer ?
#
loop_
_entity_poly.entity_id
_entity_poly.type
_entity_poly.pdbx_seq_one_letter_code
_entity_poly.pdbx_strand_id
1 'polypeptide(L)'
;RPGGLEDEFLEVRLASLDSLCRLALQFPSFAAQSLDFIVDMFNDEIEEVRLKAIQCLGRISNQIVLREDQLETVLAVLEDSSMDIREALHEVLGGCCLSTKAGLKACVDALLDNLKRYPQDKRSLWRCLRLLGLRHPYLTLPLVPELLGIHAFFDLPEPDVEDPAYMSTLILVFNAAAGCPTMVPLFEEHTLRHYSYLKDSFPSLVPQLKLPNQQSSPSEGLASCSLAQSHSFLHQALERASAAELRHPAARQGWLETSIRDLQRLAEIEPQLTAAASCASLYLRCQLLFAKILSNKSWLNLSAASPLQSSTLKSLLEQLLQQTFVLQHQFLGLERAEEGALRQLRLRALALQLVVVIRGSNASALGLCEAFLEQLENLQGFLEVHNLQPDAFTAAMLREVDALEEPKPGAVARVLQPLLQAHACPTLRFCSAPTGAQQNAGLERIKQTRAVLYEPAGETDLPQKFTAGLVLAITLDAEIESVQDIRNVRVKVRYPDKQVQLILPRLADFRQLEDLKYRLYTTVLLSHGVWSEALHVEMGLVLDFADTEVHSKGAQRSGLGLRSEDHTIELCKPVRVYIAPKPIKRGL
;
A
#
# COMPACT_ATOMS: atom_id res chain seq x y z
N ARG A 1 20.78 24.78 36.07
CA ARG A 1 21.49 23.75 35.27
C ARG A 1 20.56 22.56 35.17
N PRO A 2 20.25 22.06 33.97
CA PRO A 2 19.41 20.89 33.80
C PRO A 2 20.24 19.63 34.12
N GLY A 3 20.52 19.39 35.41
CA GLY A 3 21.39 18.29 35.85
C GLY A 3 20.90 16.90 35.42
N GLY A 4 19.62 16.75 35.10
CA GLY A 4 19.05 15.50 34.58
C GLY A 4 19.33 15.24 33.09
N LEU A 5 19.82 16.22 32.31
CA LEU A 5 20.22 16.00 30.91
C LEU A 5 21.61 15.34 30.80
N GLU A 6 22.46 15.55 31.81
CA GLU A 6 23.82 14.97 31.89
C GLU A 6 23.86 13.70 32.77
N ASP A 7 22.71 13.13 33.10
CA ASP A 7 22.60 11.98 34.01
C ASP A 7 23.24 10.71 33.41
N GLU A 8 23.60 9.73 34.24
CA GLU A 8 24.16 8.46 33.77
C GLU A 8 23.10 7.54 33.13
N PHE A 9 21.84 7.68 33.53
CA PHE A 9 20.75 6.83 33.08
C PHE A 9 19.94 7.45 31.93
N LEU A 10 19.77 6.66 30.87
CA LEU A 10 18.96 7.01 29.69
C LEU A 10 17.56 7.50 30.08
N GLU A 11 16.90 6.79 30.99
CA GLU A 11 15.53 7.07 31.40
C GLU A 11 15.40 8.46 32.03
N VAL A 12 16.43 8.88 32.77
CA VAL A 12 16.47 10.21 33.42
C VAL A 12 16.70 11.30 32.37
N ARG A 13 17.59 11.08 31.39
CA ARG A 13 17.80 12.02 30.28
C ARG A 13 16.51 12.21 29.47
N LEU A 14 15.84 11.12 29.10
CA LEU A 14 14.57 11.15 28.35
C LEU A 14 13.46 11.85 29.13
N ALA A 15 13.28 11.53 30.41
CA ALA A 15 12.28 12.17 31.26
C ALA A 15 12.55 13.68 31.46
N SER A 16 13.84 14.05 31.53
CA SER A 16 14.27 15.45 31.62
C SER A 16 13.97 16.22 30.33
N LEU A 17 14.30 15.64 29.17
CA LEU A 17 13.94 16.20 27.85
C LEU A 17 12.42 16.37 27.69
N ASP A 18 11.63 15.37 28.09
CA ASP A 18 10.17 15.44 28.03
C ASP A 18 9.61 16.55 28.93
N SER A 19 10.14 16.68 30.15
CA SER A 19 9.71 17.72 31.09
C SER A 19 10.08 19.11 30.58
N LEU A 20 11.29 19.26 30.06
CA LEU A 20 11.78 20.51 29.46
C LEU A 20 10.94 20.91 28.24
N CYS A 21 10.63 19.96 27.35
CA CYS A 21 9.79 20.20 26.17
C CYS A 21 8.36 20.62 26.55
N ARG A 22 7.74 19.98 27.55
CA ARG A 22 6.40 20.37 28.03
C ARG A 22 6.36 21.79 28.58
N LEU A 23 7.40 22.20 29.32
CA LEU A 23 7.51 23.56 29.83
C LEU A 23 7.76 24.57 28.71
N ALA A 24 8.64 24.25 27.76
CA ALA A 24 8.93 25.10 26.60
C ALA A 24 7.69 25.34 25.73
N LEU A 25 6.82 24.33 25.56
CA LEU A 25 5.57 24.48 24.83
C LEU A 25 4.59 25.47 25.50
N GLN A 26 4.60 25.55 26.83
CA GLN A 26 3.70 26.42 27.59
C GLN A 26 4.25 27.85 27.73
N PHE A 27 5.57 28.01 27.79
CA PHE A 27 6.23 29.28 28.09
C PHE A 27 7.26 29.63 27.00
N PRO A 28 6.92 30.51 26.04
CA PRO A 28 7.83 30.86 24.92
C PRO A 28 9.17 31.47 25.37
N SER A 29 9.18 32.23 26.46
CA SER A 29 10.42 32.77 27.05
C SER A 29 11.34 31.68 27.59
N PHE A 30 10.76 30.60 28.13
CA PHE A 30 11.51 29.43 28.57
C PHE A 30 12.01 28.63 27.36
N ALA A 31 11.21 28.50 26.30
CA ALA A 31 11.63 27.83 25.08
C ALA A 31 12.93 28.41 24.52
N ALA A 32 13.03 29.74 24.43
CA ALA A 32 14.24 30.43 23.99
C ALA A 32 15.46 30.18 24.90
N GLN A 33 15.27 30.13 26.23
CA GLN A 33 16.35 29.84 27.18
C GLN A 33 16.77 28.37 27.18
N SER A 34 15.84 27.48 26.85
CA SER A 34 16.07 26.04 26.85
C SER A 34 16.67 25.51 25.54
N LEU A 35 16.65 26.32 24.48
CA LEU A 35 17.01 25.92 23.13
C LEU A 35 18.45 25.40 23.04
N ASP A 36 19.42 26.11 23.63
CA ASP A 36 20.82 25.70 23.60
C ASP A 36 20.99 24.32 24.24
N PHE A 37 20.34 24.07 25.39
CA PHE A 37 20.38 22.76 26.04
C PHE A 37 19.74 21.65 25.21
N ILE A 38 18.67 21.92 24.46
CA ILE A 38 18.07 20.92 23.56
C ILE A 38 19.00 20.61 22.40
N VAL A 39 19.61 21.64 21.80
CA VAL A 39 20.53 21.50 20.67
C VAL A 39 21.80 20.77 21.11
N ASP A 40 22.29 20.99 22.33
CA ASP A 40 23.45 20.25 22.87
C ASP A 40 23.19 18.74 22.93
N MET A 41 21.95 18.32 23.26
CA MET A 41 21.57 16.90 23.29
C MET A 41 21.57 16.23 21.91
N PHE A 42 21.74 16.99 20.82
CA PHE A 42 21.88 16.41 19.48
C PHE A 42 23.20 15.68 19.31
N ASN A 43 24.20 15.97 20.15
CA ASN A 43 25.49 15.31 20.14
C ASN A 43 25.61 14.24 21.24
N ASP A 44 24.50 13.82 21.84
CA ASP A 44 24.48 12.78 22.86
C ASP A 44 24.94 11.43 22.29
N GLU A 45 25.65 10.63 23.10
CA GLU A 45 26.16 9.32 22.72
C GLU A 45 25.05 8.29 22.44
N ILE A 46 23.87 8.47 23.04
CA ILE A 46 22.73 7.56 22.91
C ILE A 46 21.79 8.04 21.81
N GLU A 47 21.55 7.16 20.82
CA GLU A 47 20.69 7.43 19.66
C GLU A 47 19.27 7.88 20.05
N GLU A 48 18.66 7.20 21.03
CA GLU A 48 17.31 7.52 21.51
C GLU A 48 17.21 8.93 22.10
N VAL A 49 18.26 9.40 22.78
CA VAL A 49 18.32 10.74 23.36
C VAL A 49 18.42 11.78 22.25
N ARG A 50 19.29 11.56 21.26
CA ARG A 50 19.42 12.44 20.08
C ARG A 50 18.08 12.57 19.35
N LEU A 51 17.44 11.44 19.04
CA LEU A 51 16.14 11.41 18.37
C LEU A 51 15.08 12.17 19.17
N LYS A 52 15.03 11.95 20.49
CA LYS A 52 14.09 12.63 21.38
C LYS A 52 14.32 14.14 21.39
N ALA A 53 15.58 14.59 21.45
CA ALA A 53 15.93 16.00 21.42
C ALA A 53 15.46 16.67 20.12
N ILE A 54 15.65 16.02 18.97
CA ILE A 54 15.18 16.51 17.66
C ILE A 54 13.65 16.63 17.65
N GLN A 55 12.93 15.61 18.13
CA GLN A 55 11.48 15.67 18.26
C GLN A 55 11.02 16.80 19.19
N CYS A 56 11.74 17.02 20.30
CA CYS A 56 11.48 18.15 21.19
C CYS A 56 11.64 19.50 20.47
N LEU A 57 12.71 19.66 19.68
CA LEU A 57 12.93 20.86 18.87
C LEU A 57 11.80 21.07 17.86
N GLY A 58 11.38 20.01 17.15
CA GLY A 58 10.28 20.06 16.20
C GLY A 58 8.97 20.57 16.81
N ARG A 59 8.66 20.16 18.03
CA ARG A 59 7.45 20.61 18.75
C ARG A 59 7.48 22.09 19.13
N ILE A 60 8.65 22.63 19.44
CA ILE A 60 8.80 24.05 19.83
C ILE A 60 9.18 24.96 18.66
N SER A 61 9.49 24.40 17.48
CA SER A 61 10.02 25.10 16.28
C SER A 61 9.25 26.36 15.89
N ASN A 62 7.92 26.38 16.06
CA ASN A 62 7.08 27.54 15.72
C ASN A 62 7.25 28.75 16.67
N GLN A 63 7.84 28.56 17.84
CA GLN A 63 8.01 29.60 18.87
C GLN A 63 9.45 30.13 18.94
N ILE A 64 10.35 29.53 18.17
CA ILE A 64 11.78 29.82 18.21
C ILE A 64 12.31 30.18 16.83
N VAL A 65 13.39 30.94 16.82
CA VAL A 65 14.14 31.26 15.60
C VAL A 65 15.56 30.79 15.83
N LEU A 66 16.06 29.95 14.94
CA LEU A 66 17.43 29.42 15.04
C LEU A 66 18.44 30.52 14.70
N ARG A 67 19.43 30.68 15.56
CA ARG A 67 20.62 31.49 15.27
C ARG A 67 21.57 30.72 14.35
N GLU A 68 22.53 31.41 13.76
CA GLU A 68 23.47 30.81 12.80
C GLU A 68 24.37 29.74 13.46
N ASP A 69 24.86 29.98 14.68
CA ASP A 69 25.64 29.01 15.49
C ASP A 69 24.85 27.74 15.80
N GLN A 70 23.57 27.90 16.14
CA GLN A 70 22.67 26.79 16.42
C GLN A 70 22.36 26.02 15.15
N LEU A 71 22.16 26.72 14.03
CA LEU A 71 21.88 26.10 12.73
C LEU A 71 23.03 25.21 12.29
N GLU A 72 24.28 25.63 12.42
CA GLU A 72 25.44 24.80 12.09
C GLU A 72 25.44 23.48 12.87
N THR A 73 25.17 23.55 14.18
CA THR A 73 25.07 22.34 15.04
C THR A 73 23.91 21.44 14.62
N VAL A 74 22.76 22.03 14.30
CA VAL A 74 21.58 21.31 13.82
C VAL A 74 21.84 20.64 12.48
N LEU A 75 22.53 21.31 11.54
CA LEU A 75 22.86 20.77 10.22
C LEU A 75 23.88 19.63 10.27
N ALA A 76 24.81 19.64 11.24
CA ALA A 76 25.78 18.55 11.43
C ALA A 76 25.12 17.18 11.68
N VAL A 77 23.90 17.17 12.25
CA VAL A 77 23.13 15.94 12.49
C VAL A 77 22.66 15.27 11.19
N LEU A 78 22.64 15.98 10.05
CA LEU A 78 22.39 15.36 8.74
C LEU A 78 23.45 14.31 8.35
N GLU A 79 24.57 14.25 9.07
CA GLU A 79 25.61 13.24 8.89
C GLU A 79 25.46 12.00 9.78
N ASP A 80 24.45 11.95 10.66
CA ASP A 80 24.19 10.82 11.56
C ASP A 80 24.00 9.52 10.76
N SER A 81 24.45 8.38 11.30
CA SER A 81 24.30 7.08 10.65
C SER A 81 22.85 6.60 10.65
N SER A 82 22.06 6.98 11.65
CA SER A 82 20.66 6.59 11.80
C SER A 82 19.75 7.36 10.85
N MET A 83 19.02 6.62 10.01
CA MET A 83 18.05 7.21 9.09
C MET A 83 16.89 7.87 9.84
N ASP A 84 16.49 7.34 11.00
CA ASP A 84 15.42 7.90 11.82
C ASP A 84 15.76 9.31 12.32
N ILE A 85 17.01 9.51 12.75
CA ILE A 85 17.51 10.81 13.20
C ILE A 85 17.51 11.82 12.03
N ARG A 86 18.04 11.42 10.87
CA ARG A 86 18.09 12.30 9.69
C ARG A 86 16.70 12.67 9.17
N GLU A 87 15.77 11.71 9.11
CA GLU A 87 14.39 11.99 8.70
C GLU A 87 13.65 12.89 9.70
N ALA A 88 13.80 12.65 11.00
CA ALA A 88 13.24 13.51 12.02
C ALA A 88 13.77 14.95 11.88
N LEU A 89 15.06 15.09 11.59
CA LEU A 89 15.67 16.40 11.36
C LEU A 89 15.14 17.07 10.08
N HIS A 90 14.92 16.34 8.98
CA HIS A 90 14.28 16.87 7.78
C HIS A 90 12.90 17.48 8.08
N GLU A 91 12.11 16.82 8.93
CA GLU A 91 10.82 17.35 9.37
C GLU A 91 10.96 18.64 10.18
N VAL A 92 11.93 18.69 11.10
CA VAL A 92 12.21 19.89 11.90
C VAL A 92 12.68 21.05 11.02
N LEU A 93 13.65 20.82 10.12
CA LEU A 93 14.17 21.84 9.21
C LEU A 93 13.07 22.42 8.32
N GLY A 94 12.17 21.58 7.80
CA GLY A 94 11.00 22.02 7.03
C GLY A 94 10.05 22.92 7.84
N GLY A 95 9.98 22.74 9.16
CA GLY A 95 9.16 23.54 10.07
C GLY A 95 9.84 24.78 10.66
N CYS A 96 11.17 24.88 10.62
CA CYS A 96 11.93 25.96 11.24
C CYS A 96 11.81 27.30 10.48
N CYS A 97 11.88 28.42 11.22
CA CYS A 97 12.03 29.76 10.66
C CYS A 97 13.50 30.14 10.58
N LEU A 98 14.01 30.40 9.38
CA LEU A 98 15.35 30.91 9.13
C LEU A 98 15.32 32.43 8.97
N SER A 99 16.30 33.12 9.54
CA SER A 99 16.35 34.59 9.55
C SER A 99 17.12 35.20 8.38
N THR A 100 18.09 34.46 7.82
CA THR A 100 19.05 35.00 6.85
C THR A 100 19.08 34.19 5.56
N LYS A 101 19.40 34.87 4.45
CA LYS A 101 19.67 34.22 3.15
C LYS A 101 20.80 33.19 3.28
N ALA A 102 21.84 33.53 4.03
CA ALA A 102 23.00 32.67 4.26
C ALA A 102 22.60 31.37 4.99
N GLY A 103 21.77 31.46 6.04
CA GLY A 103 21.26 30.29 6.74
C GLY A 103 20.41 29.37 5.85
N LEU A 104 19.52 29.95 5.01
CA LEU A 104 18.76 29.15 4.03
C LEU A 104 19.69 28.45 3.03
N LYS A 105 20.69 29.17 2.50
CA LYS A 105 21.68 28.57 1.59
C LYS A 105 22.45 27.43 2.25
N ALA A 106 22.97 27.64 3.46
CA ALA A 106 23.69 26.60 4.20
C ALA A 106 22.82 25.37 4.44
N CYS A 107 21.54 25.57 4.77
CA CYS A 107 20.58 24.47 4.93
C CYS A 107 20.36 23.70 3.61
N VAL A 108 20.22 24.40 2.48
CA VAL A 108 20.03 23.75 1.17
C VAL A 108 21.29 22.99 0.76
N ASP A 109 22.47 23.59 0.90
CA ASP A 109 23.74 22.95 0.56
C ASP A 109 23.96 21.68 1.41
N ALA A 110 23.71 21.76 2.72
CA ALA A 110 23.82 20.61 3.63
C ALA A 110 22.82 19.49 3.30
N LEU A 111 21.58 19.82 2.90
CA LEU A 111 20.61 18.83 2.43
C LEU A 111 21.08 18.18 1.13
N LEU A 112 21.59 18.95 0.17
CA LEU A 112 22.11 18.39 -1.08
C LEU A 112 23.33 17.48 -0.85
N ASP A 113 24.20 17.81 0.11
CA ASP A 113 25.32 16.95 0.49
C ASP A 113 24.86 15.69 1.25
N ASN A 114 23.81 15.82 2.09
CA ASN A 114 23.13 14.66 2.67
C ASN A 114 22.58 13.72 1.59
N LEU A 115 21.93 14.25 0.54
CA LEU A 115 21.39 13.44 -0.57
C LEU A 115 22.49 12.65 -1.31
N LYS A 116 23.65 13.26 -1.51
CA LYS A 116 24.80 12.59 -2.15
C LYS A 116 25.31 11.44 -1.28
N ARG A 117 25.33 11.62 0.04
CA ARG A 117 25.82 10.62 1.00
C ARG A 117 24.79 9.53 1.30
N TYR A 118 23.51 9.89 1.33
CA TYR A 118 22.37 9.02 1.67
C TYR A 118 21.23 9.17 0.65
N PRO A 119 21.36 8.59 -0.56
CA PRO A 119 20.34 8.68 -1.61
C PRO A 119 18.95 8.15 -1.22
N GLN A 120 18.89 7.24 -0.24
CA GLN A 120 17.65 6.69 0.30
C GLN A 120 16.77 7.74 1.02
N ASP A 121 17.37 8.85 1.46
CA ASP A 121 16.66 9.93 2.17
C ASP A 121 15.92 10.89 1.21
N LYS A 122 16.03 10.69 -0.11
CA LYS A 122 15.49 11.59 -1.15
C LYS A 122 14.05 12.05 -0.90
N ARG A 123 13.16 11.17 -0.43
CA ARG A 123 11.74 11.52 -0.24
C ARG A 123 11.51 12.46 0.94
N SER A 124 12.16 12.19 2.08
CA SER A 124 12.04 13.03 3.26
C SER A 124 12.69 14.39 2.99
N LEU A 125 13.80 14.41 2.26
CA LEU A 125 14.47 15.61 1.79
C LEU A 125 13.60 16.44 0.83
N TRP A 126 12.97 15.84 -0.17
CA TRP A 126 12.05 16.57 -1.07
C TRP A 126 10.87 17.19 -0.32
N ARG A 127 10.33 16.49 0.68
CA ARG A 127 9.28 17.04 1.56
C ARG A 127 9.81 18.21 2.39
N CYS A 128 11.02 18.11 2.92
CA CYS A 128 11.69 19.20 3.65
C CYS A 128 11.88 20.44 2.75
N LEU A 129 12.46 20.28 1.55
CA LEU A 129 12.68 21.39 0.61
C LEU A 129 11.38 22.03 0.12
N ARG A 130 10.33 21.23 -0.10
CA ARG A 130 8.98 21.75 -0.35
C ARG A 130 8.54 22.69 0.77
N LEU A 131 8.64 22.27 2.02
CA LEU A 131 8.22 23.08 3.18
C LEU A 131 9.11 24.32 3.38
N LEU A 132 10.43 24.16 3.21
CA LEU A 132 11.38 25.28 3.28
C LEU A 132 11.06 26.35 2.24
N GLY A 133 10.74 25.96 1.00
CA GLY A 133 10.36 26.86 -0.08
C GLY A 133 9.08 27.63 0.24
N LEU A 134 8.05 26.93 0.74
CA LEU A 134 6.78 27.54 1.14
C LEU A 134 6.94 28.55 2.29
N ARG A 135 7.82 28.27 3.27
CA ARG A 135 8.01 29.14 4.44
C ARG A 135 8.93 30.34 4.19
N HIS A 136 9.90 30.22 3.28
CA HIS A 136 10.94 31.24 3.08
C HIS A 136 10.99 31.84 1.66
N PRO A 137 9.85 32.20 1.03
CA PRO A 137 9.85 32.62 -0.37
C PRO A 137 10.73 33.86 -0.62
N TYR A 138 10.73 34.83 0.29
CA TYR A 138 11.55 36.04 0.14
C TYR A 138 13.05 35.82 0.34
N LEU A 139 13.45 34.81 1.11
CA LEU A 139 14.87 34.43 1.27
C LEU A 139 15.37 33.61 0.08
N THR A 140 14.49 32.82 -0.54
CA THR A 140 14.80 32.05 -1.74
C THR A 140 14.96 32.93 -2.97
N LEU A 141 14.18 34.01 -3.11
CA LEU A 141 14.21 34.91 -4.29
C LEU A 141 15.64 35.34 -4.70
N PRO A 142 16.48 35.89 -3.80
CA PRO A 142 17.85 36.29 -4.14
C PRO A 142 18.83 35.12 -4.31
N LEU A 143 18.42 33.87 -4.05
CA LEU A 143 19.20 32.65 -4.30
C LEU A 143 18.88 32.01 -5.66
N VAL A 144 17.73 32.32 -6.27
CA VAL A 144 17.26 31.68 -7.51
C VAL A 144 18.33 31.67 -8.63
N PRO A 145 19.01 32.80 -8.94
CA PRO A 145 20.01 32.78 -10.02
C PRO A 145 21.19 31.84 -9.73
N GLU A 146 21.61 31.76 -8.47
CA GLU A 146 22.70 30.87 -8.05
C GLU A 146 22.25 29.41 -8.08
N LEU A 147 21.07 29.12 -7.54
CA LEU A 147 20.50 27.78 -7.43
C LEU A 147 20.19 27.15 -8.79
N LEU A 148 19.65 27.94 -9.72
CA LEU A 148 19.33 27.48 -11.07
C LEU A 148 20.51 27.60 -12.04
N GLY A 149 21.64 28.16 -11.60
CA GLY A 149 22.79 28.40 -12.48
C GLY A 149 22.49 29.41 -13.59
N ILE A 150 21.67 30.42 -13.34
CA ILE A 150 21.35 31.47 -14.32
C ILE A 150 22.51 32.46 -14.37
N HIS A 151 23.18 32.55 -15.52
CA HIS A 151 24.28 33.48 -15.74
C HIS A 151 23.83 34.62 -16.67
N ALA A 152 24.20 35.87 -16.34
CA ALA A 152 23.72 37.06 -17.06
C ALA A 152 24.14 37.16 -18.53
N PHE A 153 25.15 36.38 -18.95
CA PHE A 153 25.78 36.48 -20.28
C PHE A 153 26.02 35.14 -20.99
N PHE A 154 25.79 34.01 -20.31
CA PHE A 154 26.12 32.68 -20.85
C PHE A 154 24.98 31.73 -20.56
N ASP A 155 24.55 31.00 -21.59
CA ASP A 155 23.64 29.88 -21.43
C ASP A 155 24.45 28.67 -20.98
N LEU A 156 24.23 28.22 -19.75
CA LEU A 156 24.80 26.99 -19.23
C LEU A 156 24.06 25.78 -19.83
N PRO A 157 24.72 24.61 -19.95
CA PRO A 157 24.05 23.41 -20.45
C PRO A 157 22.85 23.06 -19.56
N GLU A 158 21.72 22.72 -20.19
CA GLU A 158 20.48 22.34 -19.50
C GLU A 158 20.74 21.15 -18.57
N PRO A 159 20.52 21.29 -17.25
CA PRO A 159 20.68 20.20 -16.29
C PRO A 159 19.61 19.13 -16.49
N ASP A 160 19.98 17.88 -16.20
CA ASP A 160 19.10 16.73 -16.32
C ASP A 160 18.04 16.72 -15.20
N VAL A 161 16.77 16.52 -15.55
CA VAL A 161 15.66 16.41 -14.59
C VAL A 161 15.74 15.12 -13.78
N GLU A 162 16.45 14.10 -14.28
CA GLU A 162 16.68 12.85 -13.54
C GLU A 162 17.72 13.00 -12.42
N ASP A 163 18.52 14.07 -12.41
CA ASP A 163 19.45 14.36 -11.32
C ASP A 163 18.69 14.69 -10.03
N PRO A 164 18.85 13.87 -8.95
CA PRO A 164 18.18 14.11 -7.69
C PRO A 164 18.51 15.48 -7.06
N ALA A 165 19.73 16.00 -7.27
CA ALA A 165 20.14 17.29 -6.72
C ALA A 165 19.43 18.45 -7.44
N TYR A 166 19.42 18.45 -8.76
CA TYR A 166 18.69 19.45 -9.53
C TYR A 166 17.17 19.40 -9.27
N MET A 167 16.57 18.21 -9.22
CA MET A 167 15.14 18.05 -8.88
C MET A 167 14.83 18.63 -7.49
N SER A 168 15.71 18.42 -6.51
CA SER A 168 15.60 18.99 -5.16
C SER A 168 15.57 20.53 -5.19
N THR A 169 16.46 21.14 -5.98
CA THR A 169 16.48 22.59 -6.21
C THR A 169 15.20 23.10 -6.86
N LEU A 170 14.69 22.41 -7.89
CA LEU A 170 13.44 22.78 -8.56
C LEU A 170 12.25 22.73 -7.61
N ILE A 171 12.15 21.69 -6.76
CA ILE A 171 11.09 21.56 -5.76
C ILE A 171 11.11 22.77 -4.80
N LEU A 172 12.28 23.15 -4.28
CA LEU A 172 12.42 24.33 -3.42
C LEU A 172 11.95 25.61 -4.13
N VAL A 173 12.45 25.85 -5.34
CA VAL A 173 12.21 27.08 -6.11
C VAL A 173 10.75 27.21 -6.52
N PHE A 174 10.10 26.15 -7.00
CA PHE A 174 8.68 26.20 -7.38
C PHE A 174 7.77 26.40 -6.18
N ASN A 175 8.09 25.79 -5.03
CA ASN A 175 7.35 26.05 -3.80
C ASN A 175 7.51 27.49 -3.30
N ALA A 176 8.71 28.05 -3.41
CA ALA A 176 8.95 29.46 -3.09
C ALA A 176 8.23 30.42 -4.06
N ALA A 177 8.18 30.08 -5.35
CA ALA A 177 7.50 30.89 -6.37
C ALA A 177 5.98 30.98 -6.16
N ALA A 178 5.37 29.97 -5.52
CA ALA A 178 3.96 30.03 -5.14
C ALA A 178 3.68 31.15 -4.12
N GLY A 179 4.62 31.41 -3.20
CA GLY A 179 4.54 32.50 -2.23
C GLY A 179 5.07 33.85 -2.76
N CYS A 180 5.91 33.84 -3.81
CA CYS A 180 6.52 35.03 -4.39
C CYS A 180 6.45 35.01 -5.93
N PRO A 181 5.34 35.54 -6.52
CA PRO A 181 5.13 35.51 -7.97
C PRO A 181 6.19 36.25 -8.80
N THR A 182 7.00 37.13 -8.17
CA THR A 182 8.11 37.82 -8.84
C THR A 182 9.27 36.91 -9.21
N MET A 183 9.29 35.66 -8.75
CA MET A 183 10.27 34.65 -9.19
C MET A 183 9.99 34.13 -10.60
N VAL A 184 8.72 33.98 -10.98
CA VAL A 184 8.34 33.33 -12.25
C VAL A 184 8.98 34.01 -13.47
N PRO A 185 9.07 35.35 -13.57
CA PRO A 185 9.77 36.01 -14.66
C PRO A 185 11.29 35.76 -14.72
N LEU A 186 11.90 35.25 -13.65
CA LEU A 186 13.32 34.89 -13.63
C LEU A 186 13.59 33.51 -14.24
N PHE A 187 12.56 32.70 -14.46
CA PHE A 187 12.71 31.34 -14.97
C PHE A 187 13.00 31.35 -16.46
N GLU A 188 14.02 30.60 -16.85
CA GLU A 188 14.31 30.31 -18.25
C GLU A 188 13.26 29.35 -18.85
N GLU A 189 13.20 29.29 -20.18
CA GLU A 189 12.22 28.46 -20.89
C GLU A 189 12.32 26.97 -20.50
N HIS A 190 13.54 26.47 -20.33
CA HIS A 190 13.79 25.10 -19.89
C HIS A 190 13.24 24.84 -18.48
N THR A 191 13.38 25.80 -17.55
CA THR A 191 12.86 25.69 -16.18
C THR A 191 11.32 25.60 -16.18
N LEU A 192 10.65 26.31 -17.08
CA LEU A 192 9.19 26.23 -17.25
C LEU A 192 8.73 24.89 -17.87
N ARG A 193 9.52 24.30 -18.77
CA ARG A 193 9.30 22.94 -19.27
C ARG A 193 9.44 21.92 -18.14
N HIS A 194 10.51 22.02 -17.34
CA HIS A 194 10.74 21.16 -16.18
C HIS A 194 9.64 21.29 -15.13
N TYR A 195 9.14 22.51 -14.87
CA TYR A 195 7.96 22.73 -14.02
C TYR A 195 6.75 21.94 -14.52
N SER A 196 6.46 22.02 -15.82
CA SER A 196 5.29 21.33 -16.41
C SER A 196 5.40 19.81 -16.24
N TYR A 197 6.59 19.26 -16.50
CA TYR A 197 6.88 17.84 -16.27
C TYR A 197 6.73 17.44 -14.79
N LEU A 198 7.39 18.15 -13.88
CA LEU A 198 7.38 17.80 -12.46
C LEU A 198 6.00 18.01 -11.81
N LYS A 199 5.19 18.95 -12.30
CA LYS A 199 3.81 19.12 -11.85
C LYS A 199 2.95 17.89 -12.19
N ASP A 200 3.13 17.34 -13.38
CA ASP A 200 2.38 16.17 -13.83
C ASP A 200 2.91 14.88 -13.16
N SER A 201 4.23 14.75 -13.00
CA SER A 201 4.86 13.57 -12.38
C SER A 201 4.76 13.55 -10.84
N PHE A 202 4.86 14.70 -10.17
CA PHE A 202 4.91 14.83 -8.71
C PHE A 202 3.98 15.95 -8.17
N PRO A 203 2.65 15.83 -8.36
CA PRO A 203 1.69 16.87 -7.99
C PRO A 203 1.62 17.14 -6.47
N SER A 204 2.05 16.18 -5.64
CA SER A 204 2.12 16.36 -4.19
C SER A 204 3.33 17.18 -3.73
N LEU A 205 4.38 17.30 -4.57
CA LEU A 205 5.61 18.02 -4.24
C LEU A 205 5.67 19.39 -4.90
N VAL A 206 5.06 19.57 -6.08
CA VAL A 206 5.12 20.80 -6.87
C VAL A 206 3.76 21.49 -6.90
N PRO A 207 3.65 22.77 -6.48
CA PRO A 207 2.38 23.48 -6.44
C PRO A 207 1.97 24.03 -7.80
N GLN A 208 0.71 24.43 -7.93
CA GLN A 208 0.22 25.13 -9.11
C GLN A 208 0.61 26.62 -9.08
N LEU A 209 1.50 27.01 -9.99
CA LEU A 209 1.92 28.39 -10.22
C LEU A 209 0.97 29.13 -11.17
N LYS A 210 0.80 30.44 -10.95
CA LYS A 210 0.11 31.35 -11.86
C LYS A 210 1.10 31.84 -12.92
N LEU A 211 1.17 31.12 -14.04
CA LEU A 211 2.05 31.49 -15.16
C LEU A 211 1.42 32.62 -16.01
N PRO A 212 2.21 33.59 -16.52
CA PRO A 212 1.70 34.75 -17.27
C PRO A 212 0.83 34.41 -18.49
N ASN A 213 1.02 33.24 -19.09
CA ASN A 213 0.34 32.80 -20.32
C ASN A 213 -0.73 31.72 -20.10
N GLN A 214 -1.01 31.30 -18.87
CA GLN A 214 -2.09 30.35 -18.59
C GLN A 214 -3.35 31.10 -18.12
N GLN A 215 -4.30 31.30 -19.04
CA GLN A 215 -5.67 31.63 -18.66
C GLN A 215 -6.15 30.54 -17.70
N SER A 216 -6.52 30.94 -16.48
CA SER A 216 -7.08 30.07 -15.45
C SER A 216 -8.30 29.33 -15.99
N SER A 217 -8.13 28.09 -16.41
CA SER A 217 -9.25 27.17 -16.57
C SER A 217 -9.76 26.83 -15.16
N PRO A 218 -11.07 26.94 -14.89
CA PRO A 218 -11.65 26.52 -13.62
C PRO A 218 -11.67 24.99 -13.58
N SER A 219 -10.56 24.36 -13.19
CA SER A 219 -10.40 22.90 -13.15
C SER A 219 -11.21 22.22 -12.05
N GLU A 220 -11.61 22.94 -10.99
CA GLU A 220 -12.37 22.36 -9.87
C GLU A 220 -13.82 22.00 -10.26
N GLY A 221 -14.41 22.68 -11.25
CA GLY A 221 -15.77 22.39 -11.72
C GLY A 221 -15.88 21.16 -12.64
N LEU A 222 -14.89 20.91 -13.51
CA LEU A 222 -14.93 19.79 -14.46
C LEU A 222 -14.61 18.43 -13.81
N ALA A 223 -13.72 18.40 -12.81
CA ALA A 223 -13.36 17.15 -12.13
C ALA A 223 -14.55 16.53 -11.36
N SER A 224 -15.38 17.37 -10.72
CA SER A 224 -16.57 16.90 -9.99
C SER A 224 -17.65 16.31 -10.92
N CYS A 225 -17.85 16.90 -12.10
CA CYS A 225 -18.76 16.35 -13.12
C CYS A 225 -18.24 15.04 -13.72
N SER A 226 -16.92 14.91 -13.93
CA SER A 226 -16.29 13.67 -14.41
C SER A 226 -16.48 12.52 -13.42
N LEU A 227 -16.23 12.77 -12.13
CA LEU A 227 -16.36 11.75 -11.10
C LEU A 227 -17.80 11.24 -10.96
N ALA A 228 -18.79 12.13 -10.98
CA ALA A 228 -20.21 11.75 -10.94
C ALA A 228 -20.61 10.86 -12.15
N GLN A 229 -20.06 11.13 -13.33
CA GLN A 229 -20.24 10.28 -14.50
C GLN A 229 -19.59 8.90 -14.30
N SER A 230 -18.36 8.87 -13.77
CA SER A 230 -17.64 7.63 -13.42
C SER A 230 -18.42 6.77 -12.42
N HIS A 231 -19.02 7.37 -11.38
CA HIS A 231 -19.95 6.69 -10.45
C HIS A 231 -21.15 6.08 -11.19
N SER A 232 -21.83 6.89 -12.01
CA SER A 232 -23.01 6.42 -12.74
C SER A 232 -22.68 5.27 -13.71
N PHE A 233 -21.51 5.32 -14.35
CA PHE A 233 -21.04 4.28 -15.26
C PHE A 233 -20.76 2.97 -14.54
N LEU A 234 -20.15 3.04 -13.33
CA LEU A 234 -19.92 1.86 -12.49
C LEU A 234 -21.24 1.17 -12.13
N HIS A 235 -22.24 1.94 -11.65
CA HIS A 235 -23.56 1.40 -11.33
C HIS A 235 -24.25 0.82 -12.56
N GLN A 236 -24.19 1.50 -13.71
CA GLN A 236 -24.74 0.98 -14.98
C GLN A 236 -24.05 -0.33 -15.42
N ALA A 237 -22.74 -0.49 -15.20
CA ALA A 237 -22.04 -1.74 -15.49
C ALA A 237 -22.55 -2.90 -14.60
N LEU A 238 -22.75 -2.64 -13.30
CA LEU A 238 -23.33 -3.62 -12.37
C LEU A 238 -24.80 -3.94 -12.71
N GLU A 239 -25.60 -2.94 -13.07
CA GLU A 239 -26.98 -3.14 -13.50
C GLU A 239 -27.06 -3.97 -14.78
N ARG A 240 -26.22 -3.70 -15.78
CA ARG A 240 -26.11 -4.52 -17.00
C ARG A 240 -25.77 -5.97 -16.68
N ALA A 241 -24.85 -6.21 -15.74
CA ALA A 241 -24.50 -7.54 -15.29
C ALA A 241 -25.68 -8.24 -14.56
N SER A 242 -26.42 -7.51 -13.73
CA SER A 242 -27.60 -8.03 -13.02
C SER A 242 -28.76 -8.37 -13.97
N ALA A 243 -29.00 -7.54 -14.99
CA ALA A 243 -30.04 -7.78 -15.99
C ALA A 243 -29.73 -9.01 -16.86
N ALA A 244 -28.44 -9.37 -16.97
CA ALA A 244 -28.01 -10.58 -17.67
C ALA A 244 -28.30 -11.87 -16.88
N GLU A 245 -28.63 -11.81 -15.58
CA GLU A 245 -29.01 -12.98 -14.79
C GLU A 245 -30.25 -13.70 -15.33
N LEU A 246 -31.17 -12.95 -15.96
CA LEU A 246 -32.44 -13.43 -16.51
C LEU A 246 -32.31 -14.00 -17.95
N ARG A 247 -31.11 -13.97 -18.54
CA ARG A 247 -30.89 -14.33 -19.95
C ARG A 247 -30.17 -15.68 -20.11
N HIS A 248 -30.16 -16.20 -21.33
CA HIS A 248 -29.51 -17.47 -21.69
C HIS A 248 -28.05 -17.55 -21.18
N PRO A 249 -27.57 -18.71 -20.66
CA PRO A 249 -26.28 -18.85 -19.99
C PRO A 249 -25.08 -18.37 -20.81
N ALA A 250 -25.06 -18.63 -22.12
CA ALA A 250 -23.98 -18.16 -23.00
C ALA A 250 -23.95 -16.62 -23.16
N ALA A 251 -25.12 -15.99 -23.24
CA ALA A 251 -25.21 -14.53 -23.29
C ALA A 251 -24.75 -13.93 -21.95
N ARG A 252 -25.16 -14.53 -20.82
CA ARG A 252 -24.74 -14.10 -19.48
C ARG A 252 -23.22 -14.05 -19.34
N GLN A 253 -22.50 -15.08 -19.81
CA GLN A 253 -21.03 -15.09 -19.75
C GLN A 253 -20.41 -13.92 -20.54
N GLY A 254 -20.90 -13.63 -21.75
CA GLY A 254 -20.39 -12.51 -22.56
C GLY A 254 -20.66 -11.13 -21.93
N TRP A 255 -21.82 -10.93 -21.31
CA TRP A 255 -22.14 -9.69 -20.59
C TRP A 255 -21.26 -9.49 -19.35
N LEU A 256 -21.00 -10.56 -18.60
CA LEU A 256 -20.07 -10.53 -17.46
C LEU A 256 -18.65 -10.19 -17.92
N GLU A 257 -18.16 -10.84 -18.98
CA GLU A 257 -16.81 -10.56 -19.54
C GLU A 257 -16.66 -9.12 -20.04
N THR A 258 -17.71 -8.54 -20.61
CA THR A 258 -17.71 -7.15 -21.04
C THR A 258 -17.71 -6.21 -19.84
N SER A 259 -18.56 -6.45 -18.86
CA SER A 259 -18.67 -5.61 -17.65
C SER A 259 -17.39 -5.66 -16.80
N ILE A 260 -16.73 -6.83 -16.70
CA ILE A 260 -15.43 -6.98 -16.04
C ILE A 260 -14.37 -6.09 -16.70
N ARG A 261 -14.33 -6.06 -18.03
CA ARG A 261 -13.38 -5.25 -18.81
C ARG A 261 -13.65 -3.76 -18.67
N ASP A 262 -14.92 -3.36 -18.72
CA ASP A 262 -15.35 -1.98 -18.52
C ASP A 262 -14.94 -1.48 -17.13
N LEU A 263 -15.14 -2.29 -16.08
CA LEU A 263 -14.76 -1.94 -14.70
C LEU A 263 -13.24 -1.92 -14.50
N GLN A 264 -12.49 -2.84 -15.11
CA GLN A 264 -11.02 -2.81 -15.07
C GLN A 264 -10.48 -1.53 -15.70
N ARG A 265 -11.06 -1.12 -16.84
CA ARG A 265 -10.69 0.12 -17.51
C ARG A 265 -11.04 1.35 -16.69
N LEU A 266 -12.21 1.35 -16.03
CA LEU A 266 -12.57 2.42 -15.10
C LEU A 266 -11.56 2.54 -13.95
N ALA A 267 -11.10 1.41 -13.42
CA ALA A 267 -10.13 1.38 -12.33
C ALA A 267 -8.76 1.99 -12.72
N GLU A 268 -8.39 1.89 -14.00
CA GLU A 268 -7.17 2.50 -14.55
C GLU A 268 -7.33 4.01 -14.81
N ILE A 269 -8.52 4.46 -15.21
CA ILE A 269 -8.78 5.85 -15.62
C ILE A 269 -9.10 6.76 -14.42
N GLU A 270 -9.83 6.26 -13.41
CA GLU A 270 -10.34 7.08 -12.31
C GLU A 270 -9.72 6.63 -10.96
N PRO A 271 -8.63 7.27 -10.49
CA PRO A 271 -7.90 6.86 -9.28
C PRO A 271 -8.75 6.81 -8.00
N GLN A 272 -9.77 7.68 -7.91
CA GLN A 272 -10.64 7.76 -6.73
C GLN A 272 -11.58 6.57 -6.60
N LEU A 273 -11.93 5.92 -7.72
CA LEU A 273 -12.84 4.78 -7.78
C LEU A 273 -12.16 3.44 -8.07
N THR A 274 -10.82 3.42 -8.17
CA THR A 274 -10.05 2.21 -8.46
C THR A 274 -10.43 1.05 -7.54
N ALA A 275 -10.49 1.26 -6.22
CA ALA A 275 -10.80 0.20 -5.26
C ALA A 275 -12.22 -0.37 -5.44
N ALA A 276 -13.23 0.50 -5.60
CA ALA A 276 -14.62 0.09 -5.81
C ALA A 276 -14.80 -0.66 -7.15
N ALA A 277 -14.19 -0.14 -8.23
CA ALA A 277 -14.23 -0.76 -9.55
C ALA A 277 -13.50 -2.11 -9.57
N SER A 278 -12.35 -2.23 -8.90
CA SER A 278 -11.62 -3.49 -8.73
C SER A 278 -12.40 -4.50 -7.90
N CYS A 279 -13.05 -4.08 -6.80
CA CYS A 279 -13.93 -4.93 -5.99
C CYS A 279 -15.09 -5.49 -6.82
N ALA A 280 -15.82 -4.61 -7.53
CA ALA A 280 -16.91 -5.00 -8.42
C ALA A 280 -16.44 -5.94 -9.54
N SER A 281 -15.31 -5.63 -10.19
CA SER A 281 -14.74 -6.46 -11.25
C SER A 281 -14.40 -7.86 -10.74
N LEU A 282 -13.79 -7.96 -9.54
CA LEU A 282 -13.42 -9.22 -8.94
C LEU A 282 -14.64 -10.04 -8.50
N TYR A 283 -15.67 -9.38 -7.97
CA TYR A 283 -16.97 -10.01 -7.70
C TYR A 283 -17.62 -10.58 -8.97
N LEU A 284 -17.71 -9.79 -10.06
CA LEU A 284 -18.26 -10.25 -11.34
C LEU A 284 -17.41 -11.39 -11.95
N ARG A 285 -16.09 -11.37 -11.74
CA ARG A 285 -15.20 -12.46 -12.16
C ARG A 285 -15.50 -13.76 -11.42
N CYS A 286 -15.78 -13.70 -10.12
CA CYS A 286 -16.27 -14.86 -9.37
C CYS A 286 -17.59 -15.37 -9.94
N GLN A 287 -18.55 -14.49 -10.26
CA GLN A 287 -19.82 -14.89 -10.90
C GLN A 287 -19.60 -15.57 -12.24
N LEU A 288 -18.67 -15.07 -13.05
CA LEU A 288 -18.31 -15.67 -14.34
C LEU A 288 -17.72 -17.06 -14.16
N LEU A 289 -16.84 -17.25 -13.15
CA LEU A 289 -16.29 -18.56 -12.82
C LEU A 289 -17.40 -19.53 -12.38
N PHE A 290 -18.35 -19.11 -11.55
CA PHE A 290 -19.53 -19.90 -11.22
C PHE A 290 -20.32 -20.29 -12.47
N ALA A 291 -20.62 -19.33 -13.35
CA ALA A 291 -21.36 -19.60 -14.57
C ALA A 291 -20.62 -20.60 -15.49
N LYS A 292 -19.29 -20.49 -15.59
CA LYS A 292 -18.45 -21.41 -16.36
C LYS A 292 -18.47 -22.82 -15.77
N ILE A 293 -18.27 -22.94 -14.45
CA ILE A 293 -18.31 -24.24 -13.76
C ILE A 293 -19.69 -24.88 -13.88
N LEU A 294 -20.76 -24.16 -13.56
CA LEU A 294 -22.13 -24.69 -13.54
C LEU A 294 -22.64 -25.06 -14.94
N SER A 295 -22.18 -24.36 -15.99
CA SER A 295 -22.53 -24.69 -17.38
C SER A 295 -21.95 -26.03 -17.84
N ASN A 296 -20.84 -26.47 -17.25
CA ASN A 296 -20.20 -27.73 -17.60
C ASN A 296 -20.65 -28.82 -16.62
N LYS A 297 -21.45 -29.81 -17.06
CA LYS A 297 -22.00 -30.85 -16.17
C LYS A 297 -20.95 -31.74 -15.47
N SER A 298 -19.66 -31.56 -15.78
CA SER A 298 -18.53 -32.29 -15.20
C SER A 298 -18.40 -32.16 -13.68
N TRP A 299 -18.86 -31.07 -13.07
CA TRP A 299 -18.79 -30.88 -11.61
C TRP A 299 -19.73 -31.80 -10.81
N LEU A 300 -20.74 -32.39 -11.48
CA LEU A 300 -21.70 -33.31 -10.86
C LEU A 300 -21.17 -34.75 -10.76
N ASN A 301 -20.37 -35.17 -11.75
CA ASN A 301 -19.85 -36.53 -11.90
C ASN A 301 -18.39 -36.49 -12.37
N LEU A 302 -17.48 -36.16 -11.46
CA LEU A 302 -16.07 -36.04 -11.80
C LEU A 302 -15.45 -37.39 -12.21
N SER A 303 -15.97 -38.50 -11.69
CA SER A 303 -15.56 -39.87 -12.04
C SER A 303 -15.84 -40.25 -13.50
N ALA A 304 -16.81 -39.58 -14.13
CA ALA A 304 -17.17 -39.78 -15.54
C ALA A 304 -16.54 -38.74 -16.49
N ALA A 305 -15.83 -37.75 -15.95
CA ALA A 305 -15.21 -36.68 -16.72
C ALA A 305 -13.83 -37.09 -17.26
N SER A 306 -13.44 -36.56 -18.42
CA SER A 306 -12.10 -36.79 -18.95
C SER A 306 -11.03 -36.12 -18.06
N PRO A 307 -9.77 -36.60 -18.04
CA PRO A 307 -8.71 -36.03 -17.21
C PRO A 307 -8.47 -34.54 -17.49
N LEU A 308 -8.64 -34.10 -18.76
CA LEU A 308 -8.55 -32.70 -19.17
C LEU A 308 -9.70 -31.84 -18.61
N GLN A 309 -10.91 -32.39 -18.56
CA GLN A 309 -12.06 -31.69 -17.97
C GLN A 309 -11.92 -31.59 -16.45
N SER A 310 -11.40 -32.64 -15.82
CA SER A 310 -11.13 -32.67 -14.38
C SER A 310 -10.06 -31.63 -13.99
N SER A 311 -8.97 -31.52 -14.74
CA SER A 311 -7.93 -30.51 -14.45
C SER A 311 -8.42 -29.08 -14.66
N THR A 312 -9.22 -28.84 -15.70
CA THR A 312 -9.82 -27.52 -15.96
C THR A 312 -10.78 -27.12 -14.84
N LEU A 313 -11.63 -28.04 -14.39
CA LEU A 313 -12.56 -27.78 -13.28
C LEU A 313 -11.79 -27.44 -11.99
N LYS A 314 -10.75 -28.21 -11.66
CA LYS A 314 -9.92 -27.95 -10.47
C LYS A 314 -9.28 -26.57 -10.53
N SER A 315 -8.70 -26.21 -11.67
CA SER A 315 -8.10 -24.87 -11.87
C SER A 315 -9.13 -23.74 -11.71
N LEU A 316 -10.32 -23.89 -12.30
CA LEU A 316 -11.40 -22.89 -12.16
C LEU A 316 -11.90 -22.78 -10.72
N LEU A 317 -12.00 -23.90 -10.01
CA LEU A 317 -12.42 -23.94 -8.61
C LEU A 317 -11.36 -23.32 -7.69
N GLU A 318 -10.08 -23.66 -7.88
CA GLU A 318 -8.95 -23.04 -7.17
C GLU A 318 -8.91 -21.52 -7.39
N GLN A 319 -9.12 -21.07 -8.64
CA GLN A 319 -9.22 -19.64 -8.96
C GLN A 319 -10.42 -18.96 -8.28
N LEU A 320 -11.58 -19.62 -8.26
CA LEU A 320 -12.78 -19.08 -7.63
C LEU A 320 -12.57 -18.91 -6.11
N LEU A 321 -12.06 -19.94 -5.46
CA LEU A 321 -11.77 -19.92 -4.03
C LEU A 321 -10.77 -18.81 -3.69
N GLN A 322 -9.65 -18.72 -4.43
CA GLN A 322 -8.65 -17.67 -4.23
C GLN A 322 -9.25 -16.26 -4.41
N GLN A 323 -10.07 -16.06 -5.45
CA GLN A 323 -10.67 -14.76 -5.70
C GLN A 323 -11.67 -14.38 -4.60
N THR A 324 -12.53 -15.30 -4.17
CA THR A 324 -13.45 -15.02 -3.05
C THR A 324 -12.71 -14.72 -1.74
N PHE A 325 -11.56 -15.36 -1.50
CA PHE A 325 -10.69 -15.06 -0.37
C PHE A 325 -10.08 -13.65 -0.46
N VAL A 326 -9.53 -13.29 -1.63
CA VAL A 326 -9.00 -11.94 -1.90
C VAL A 326 -10.08 -10.88 -1.70
N LEU A 327 -11.29 -11.14 -2.20
CA LEU A 327 -12.43 -10.22 -2.11
C LEU A 327 -12.81 -9.92 -0.66
N GLN A 328 -12.75 -10.93 0.23
CA GLN A 328 -13.13 -10.79 1.63
C GLN A 328 -12.13 -9.97 2.46
N HIS A 329 -10.83 -10.06 2.12
CA HIS A 329 -9.77 -9.55 3.00
C HIS A 329 -8.98 -8.36 2.42
N GLN A 330 -9.03 -8.11 1.11
CA GLN A 330 -8.24 -7.05 0.49
C GLN A 330 -8.90 -5.66 0.56
N PHE A 331 -10.24 -5.60 0.62
CA PHE A 331 -11.01 -4.37 0.52
C PHE A 331 -11.51 -3.90 1.88
N LEU A 332 -11.34 -2.61 2.16
CA LEU A 332 -11.73 -1.94 3.39
C LEU A 332 -12.84 -0.90 3.12
N GLY A 333 -13.53 -0.48 4.18
CA GLY A 333 -14.55 0.57 4.09
C GLY A 333 -15.85 0.12 3.39
N LEU A 334 -16.07 -1.18 3.24
CA LEU A 334 -17.33 -1.74 2.75
C LEU A 334 -18.45 -1.58 3.80
N GLU A 335 -19.66 -1.33 3.33
CA GLU A 335 -20.83 -1.34 4.20
C GLU A 335 -21.19 -2.76 4.62
N ARG A 336 -21.91 -2.91 5.74
CA ARG A 336 -22.26 -4.23 6.29
C ARG A 336 -23.07 -5.07 5.29
N ALA A 337 -23.93 -4.45 4.48
CA ALA A 337 -24.67 -5.13 3.42
C ALA A 337 -23.76 -5.65 2.30
N GLU A 338 -22.74 -4.88 1.92
CA GLU A 338 -21.76 -5.23 0.90
C GLU A 338 -20.86 -6.35 1.39
N GLU A 339 -20.33 -6.22 2.62
CA GLU A 339 -19.55 -7.26 3.31
C GLU A 339 -20.36 -8.56 3.42
N GLY A 340 -21.65 -8.47 3.78
CA GLY A 340 -22.57 -9.59 3.79
C GLY A 340 -22.72 -10.27 2.43
N ALA A 341 -22.76 -9.51 1.33
CA ALA A 341 -22.80 -10.08 -0.02
C ALA A 341 -21.49 -10.81 -0.38
N LEU A 342 -20.33 -10.28 0.04
CA LEU A 342 -19.03 -10.93 -0.18
C LEU A 342 -18.90 -12.24 0.59
N ARG A 343 -19.32 -12.26 1.87
CA ARG A 343 -19.32 -13.47 2.71
C ARG A 343 -20.26 -14.54 2.16
N GLN A 344 -21.45 -14.16 1.69
CA GLN A 344 -22.39 -15.07 1.02
C GLN A 344 -21.80 -15.67 -0.27
N LEU A 345 -21.10 -14.86 -1.07
CA LEU A 345 -20.41 -15.34 -2.28
C LEU A 345 -19.31 -16.36 -1.94
N ARG A 346 -18.50 -16.09 -0.90
CA ARG A 346 -17.46 -17.01 -0.41
C ARG A 346 -18.08 -18.32 0.07
N LEU A 347 -19.13 -18.26 0.88
CA LEU A 347 -19.82 -19.45 1.38
C LEU A 347 -20.40 -20.30 0.25
N ARG A 348 -20.94 -19.66 -0.79
CA ARG A 348 -21.39 -20.34 -2.00
C ARG A 348 -20.25 -21.04 -2.76
N ALA A 349 -19.04 -20.48 -2.76
CA ALA A 349 -17.87 -21.11 -3.37
C ALA A 349 -17.40 -22.33 -2.56
N LEU A 350 -17.42 -22.23 -1.23
CA LEU A 350 -17.14 -23.35 -0.33
C LEU A 350 -18.18 -24.46 -0.48
N ALA A 351 -19.47 -24.13 -0.62
CA ALA A 351 -20.53 -25.10 -0.90
C ALA A 351 -20.27 -25.86 -2.22
N LEU A 352 -19.85 -25.15 -3.27
CA LEU A 352 -19.48 -25.77 -4.54
C LEU A 352 -18.25 -26.68 -4.39
N GLN A 353 -17.22 -26.25 -3.66
CA GLN A 353 -16.05 -27.05 -3.36
C GLN A 353 -16.43 -28.34 -2.62
N LEU A 354 -17.28 -28.25 -1.59
CA LEU A 354 -17.74 -29.38 -0.80
C LEU A 354 -18.45 -30.42 -1.68
N VAL A 355 -19.38 -29.97 -2.55
CA VAL A 355 -20.07 -30.87 -3.48
C VAL A 355 -19.10 -31.54 -4.46
N VAL A 356 -18.16 -30.80 -5.04
CA VAL A 356 -17.17 -31.33 -5.99
C VAL A 356 -16.24 -32.35 -5.32
N VAL A 357 -15.78 -32.10 -4.09
CA VAL A 357 -14.90 -33.02 -3.36
C VAL A 357 -15.63 -34.30 -2.98
N ILE A 358 -16.86 -34.20 -2.45
CA ILE A 358 -17.65 -35.36 -2.01
C ILE A 358 -18.09 -36.23 -3.20
N ARG A 359 -18.38 -35.64 -4.35
CA ARG A 359 -18.77 -36.38 -5.56
C ARG A 359 -17.57 -36.91 -6.33
N GLY A 360 -16.41 -36.25 -6.21
CA GLY A 360 -15.22 -36.56 -7.01
C GLY A 360 -14.18 -37.43 -6.32
N SER A 361 -14.25 -37.60 -5.00
CA SER A 361 -13.30 -38.41 -4.22
C SER A 361 -14.03 -39.28 -3.21
N ASN A 362 -13.46 -40.45 -2.93
CA ASN A 362 -13.88 -41.32 -1.82
C ASN A 362 -13.14 -40.97 -0.50
N ALA A 363 -12.33 -39.91 -0.50
CA ALA A 363 -11.64 -39.44 0.69
C ALA A 363 -12.62 -38.83 1.71
N SER A 364 -12.26 -38.87 2.99
CA SER A 364 -13.05 -38.22 4.03
C SER A 364 -13.14 -36.71 3.76
N ALA A 365 -14.37 -36.21 3.70
CA ALA A 365 -14.67 -34.78 3.59
C ALA A 365 -15.19 -34.20 4.92
N LEU A 366 -15.01 -34.91 6.04
CA LEU A 366 -15.56 -34.53 7.34
C LEU A 366 -15.03 -33.16 7.78
N GLY A 367 -13.71 -32.96 7.82
CA GLY A 367 -13.13 -31.66 8.23
C GLY A 367 -13.50 -30.50 7.29
N LEU A 368 -13.67 -30.75 5.99
CA LEU A 368 -14.17 -29.73 5.05
C LEU A 368 -15.64 -29.38 5.30
N CYS A 369 -16.44 -30.37 5.69
CA CYS A 369 -17.84 -30.16 6.04
C CYS A 369 -17.98 -29.41 7.36
N GLU A 370 -17.21 -29.78 8.39
CA GLU A 370 -17.19 -29.08 9.68
C GLU A 370 -16.77 -27.61 9.51
N ALA A 371 -15.68 -27.35 8.77
CA ALA A 371 -15.25 -25.99 8.48
C ALA A 371 -16.31 -25.19 7.68
N PHE A 372 -17.01 -25.85 6.74
CA PHE A 372 -18.11 -25.21 6.01
C PHE A 372 -19.29 -24.85 6.92
N LEU A 373 -19.68 -25.75 7.84
CA LEU A 373 -20.76 -25.50 8.79
C LEU A 373 -20.40 -24.38 9.78
N GLU A 374 -19.15 -24.32 10.24
CA GLU A 374 -18.66 -23.22 11.07
C GLU A 374 -18.74 -21.88 10.32
N GLN A 375 -18.37 -21.83 9.02
CA GLN A 375 -18.53 -20.63 8.21
C GLN A 375 -20.00 -20.26 7.97
N LEU A 376 -20.90 -21.24 7.90
CA LEU A 376 -22.35 -21.03 7.79
C LEU A 376 -22.90 -20.38 9.07
N GLU A 377 -22.54 -20.90 10.24
CA GLU A 377 -22.93 -20.35 11.55
C GLU A 377 -22.39 -18.92 11.74
N ASN A 378 -21.11 -18.69 11.40
CA ASN A 378 -20.50 -17.37 11.46
C ASN A 378 -21.20 -16.36 10.54
N LEU A 379 -21.62 -16.78 9.35
CA LEU A 379 -22.40 -15.92 8.46
C LEU A 379 -23.78 -15.64 9.04
N GLN A 380 -24.48 -16.66 9.55
CA GLN A 380 -25.80 -16.49 10.14
C GLN A 380 -25.76 -15.48 11.29
N GLY A 381 -24.82 -15.63 12.23
CA GLY A 381 -24.63 -14.69 13.33
C GLY A 381 -24.32 -13.26 12.84
N PHE A 382 -23.51 -13.12 11.79
CA PHE A 382 -23.23 -11.80 11.19
C PHE A 382 -24.49 -11.15 10.59
N LEU A 383 -25.31 -11.92 9.85
CA LEU A 383 -26.54 -11.41 9.22
C LEU A 383 -27.58 -11.01 10.28
N GLU A 384 -27.72 -11.80 11.34
CA GLU A 384 -28.64 -11.52 12.46
C GLU A 384 -28.21 -10.27 13.24
N VAL A 385 -26.93 -10.15 13.60
CA VAL A 385 -26.38 -8.99 14.33
C VAL A 385 -26.58 -7.69 13.55
N HIS A 386 -26.48 -7.74 12.22
CA HIS A 386 -26.61 -6.55 11.36
C HIS A 386 -28.01 -6.40 10.73
N ASN A 387 -28.99 -7.23 11.08
CA ASN A 387 -30.35 -7.25 10.52
C ASN A 387 -30.38 -7.26 8.98
N LEU A 388 -29.50 -8.06 8.37
CA LEU A 388 -29.38 -8.18 6.91
C LEU A 388 -30.17 -9.38 6.39
N GLN A 389 -30.76 -9.23 5.21
CA GLN A 389 -31.50 -10.32 4.57
C GLN A 389 -30.53 -11.24 3.81
N PRO A 390 -30.60 -12.57 4.03
CA PRO A 390 -29.85 -13.52 3.21
C PRO A 390 -30.37 -13.53 1.77
N ASP A 391 -29.48 -13.81 0.83
CA ASP A 391 -29.84 -14.05 -0.56
C ASP A 391 -30.65 -15.36 -0.70
N ALA A 392 -31.33 -15.53 -1.84
CA ALA A 392 -32.22 -16.68 -2.04
C ALA A 392 -31.50 -18.03 -1.87
N PHE A 393 -30.22 -18.10 -2.24
CA PHE A 393 -29.41 -19.31 -2.06
C PHE A 393 -29.11 -19.57 -0.57
N THR A 394 -28.63 -18.57 0.15
CA THR A 394 -28.24 -18.66 1.56
C THR A 394 -29.45 -18.93 2.45
N ALA A 395 -30.58 -18.26 2.19
CA ALA A 395 -31.83 -18.48 2.91
C ALA A 395 -32.34 -19.92 2.74
N ALA A 396 -32.32 -20.44 1.50
CA ALA A 396 -32.71 -21.82 1.24
C ALA A 396 -31.71 -22.81 1.86
N MET A 397 -30.42 -22.51 1.79
CA MET A 397 -29.38 -23.37 2.37
C MET A 397 -29.48 -23.48 3.89
N LEU A 398 -29.65 -22.36 4.61
CA LEU A 398 -29.84 -22.36 6.06
C LEU A 398 -31.05 -23.24 6.44
N ARG A 399 -32.20 -22.99 5.80
CA ARG A 399 -33.43 -23.77 6.06
C ARG A 399 -33.25 -25.27 5.85
N GLU A 400 -32.61 -25.67 4.75
CA GLU A 400 -32.47 -27.09 4.42
C GLU A 400 -31.36 -27.79 5.23
N VAL A 401 -30.31 -27.06 5.66
CA VAL A 401 -29.28 -27.62 6.55
C VAL A 401 -29.80 -27.76 7.98
N ASP A 402 -30.55 -26.79 8.49
CA ASP A 402 -31.19 -26.84 9.82
C ASP A 402 -32.21 -27.99 9.93
N ALA A 403 -32.80 -28.39 8.81
CA ALA A 403 -33.75 -29.50 8.73
C ALA A 403 -33.06 -30.89 8.78
N LEU A 404 -31.73 -30.97 8.70
CA LEU A 404 -31.00 -32.24 8.76
C LEU A 404 -30.81 -32.68 10.23
N GLU A 405 -31.23 -33.91 10.54
CA GLU A 405 -31.00 -34.51 11.87
C GLU A 405 -29.51 -34.66 12.20
N GLU A 406 -28.70 -35.03 11.19
CA GLU A 406 -27.24 -35.12 11.29
C GLU A 406 -26.60 -34.55 10.01
N PRO A 407 -25.86 -33.42 10.08
CA PRO A 407 -25.26 -32.76 8.91
C PRO A 407 -23.98 -33.49 8.45
N LYS A 408 -24.09 -34.77 8.13
CA LYS A 408 -22.99 -35.57 7.55
C LYS A 408 -22.64 -35.04 6.15
N PRO A 409 -21.37 -35.13 5.71
CA PRO A 409 -20.93 -34.59 4.42
C PRO A 409 -21.83 -35.00 3.24
N GLY A 410 -22.20 -36.27 3.15
CA GLY A 410 -23.07 -36.77 2.08
C GLY A 410 -24.53 -36.29 2.14
N ALA A 411 -25.07 -35.97 3.33
CA ALA A 411 -26.39 -35.37 3.48
C ALA A 411 -26.37 -33.90 3.06
N VAL A 412 -25.39 -33.15 3.57
CA VAL A 412 -25.17 -31.74 3.23
C VAL A 412 -24.95 -31.56 1.72
N ALA A 413 -24.09 -32.36 1.09
CA ALA A 413 -23.86 -32.28 -0.36
C ALA A 413 -25.11 -32.57 -1.21
N ARG A 414 -26.01 -33.46 -0.74
CA ARG A 414 -27.26 -33.77 -1.43
C ARG A 414 -28.24 -32.59 -1.41
N VAL A 415 -28.24 -31.81 -0.33
CA VAL A 415 -29.03 -30.59 -0.19
C VAL A 415 -28.44 -29.45 -1.01
N LEU A 416 -27.11 -29.24 -0.96
CA LEU A 416 -26.45 -28.12 -1.62
C LEU A 416 -26.48 -28.21 -3.16
N GLN A 417 -26.38 -29.41 -3.72
CA GLN A 417 -26.33 -29.61 -5.17
C GLN A 417 -27.52 -29.01 -5.94
N PRO A 418 -28.79 -29.31 -5.62
CA PRO A 418 -29.93 -28.69 -6.31
C PRO A 418 -30.02 -27.18 -6.06
N LEU A 419 -29.62 -26.70 -4.87
CA LEU A 419 -29.64 -25.28 -4.53
C LEU A 419 -28.66 -24.47 -5.39
N LEU A 420 -27.45 -25.00 -5.65
CA LEU A 420 -26.44 -24.38 -6.51
C LEU A 420 -26.90 -24.24 -7.96
N GLN A 421 -27.79 -25.13 -8.43
CA GLN A 421 -28.38 -25.09 -9.77
C GLN A 421 -29.61 -24.19 -9.86
N ALA A 422 -30.45 -24.19 -8.82
CA ALA A 422 -31.73 -23.48 -8.81
C ALA A 422 -31.58 -21.97 -8.65
N HIS A 423 -30.57 -21.50 -7.92
CA HIS A 423 -30.40 -20.09 -7.61
C HIS A 423 -29.28 -19.50 -8.46
N ALA A 424 -29.48 -18.35 -9.10
CA ALA A 424 -28.39 -17.60 -9.71
C ALA A 424 -27.52 -16.93 -8.64
N CYS A 425 -26.26 -16.63 -8.94
CA CYS A 425 -25.45 -15.76 -8.10
C CYS A 425 -25.92 -14.31 -8.28
N PRO A 426 -26.31 -13.59 -7.21
CA PRO A 426 -26.76 -12.21 -7.30
C PRO A 426 -25.58 -11.27 -7.56
N THR A 427 -25.76 -10.24 -8.37
CA THR A 427 -24.77 -9.18 -8.60
C THR A 427 -24.63 -8.25 -7.39
N LEU A 428 -23.39 -7.87 -7.09
CA LEU A 428 -23.06 -6.90 -6.06
C LEU A 428 -23.75 -5.56 -6.34
N ARG A 429 -24.33 -4.97 -5.31
CA ARG A 429 -24.89 -3.61 -5.34
C ARG A 429 -24.19 -2.81 -4.28
N PHE A 430 -23.52 -1.73 -4.69
CA PHE A 430 -23.02 -0.76 -3.75
C PHE A 430 -24.15 0.15 -3.30
N CYS A 431 -24.13 0.54 -2.03
CA CYS A 431 -25.06 1.50 -1.50
C CYS A 431 -24.70 2.89 -2.06
N SER A 432 -25.68 3.57 -2.66
CA SER A 432 -25.52 4.97 -3.02
C SER A 432 -25.73 5.84 -1.79
N ALA A 433 -24.82 6.78 -1.54
CA ALA A 433 -24.99 7.74 -0.46
C ALA A 433 -26.31 8.50 -0.64
N PRO A 434 -27.09 8.76 0.44
CA PRO A 434 -28.18 9.71 0.37
C PRO A 434 -27.60 11.06 -0.05
N THR A 435 -28.15 11.62 -1.13
CA THR A 435 -27.81 12.93 -1.68
C THR A 435 -27.87 14.00 -0.59
N GLY A 436 -26.72 14.34 0.01
CA GLY A 436 -26.62 15.41 1.01
C GLY A 436 -25.67 15.19 2.19
N ALA A 437 -25.07 14.01 2.37
CA ALA A 437 -24.09 13.79 3.45
C ALA A 437 -22.64 13.80 2.94
N GLN A 438 -21.79 14.54 3.67
CA GLN A 438 -20.30 14.64 3.67
C GLN A 438 -19.48 14.11 2.47
N GLN A 439 -18.40 14.83 2.14
CA GLN A 439 -17.47 14.60 1.00
C GLN A 439 -16.85 13.18 0.88
N ASN A 440 -17.12 12.24 1.81
CA ASN A 440 -16.59 10.87 1.84
C ASN A 440 -17.67 9.77 1.94
N ALA A 441 -18.95 10.06 1.67
CA ALA A 441 -20.03 9.08 1.83
C ALA A 441 -20.28 8.17 0.61
N GLY A 442 -19.65 8.45 -0.54
CA GLY A 442 -19.78 7.65 -1.76
C GLY A 442 -18.86 6.43 -1.80
N LEU A 443 -18.65 5.87 -2.99
CA LEU A 443 -17.78 4.72 -3.25
C LEU A 443 -16.29 4.96 -2.91
N GLU A 444 -15.86 6.21 -2.73
CA GLU A 444 -14.49 6.60 -2.37
C GLU A 444 -14.07 6.12 -0.98
N ARG A 445 -15.05 5.77 -0.13
CA ARG A 445 -14.83 5.12 1.16
C ARG A 445 -14.17 3.75 1.01
N ILE A 446 -14.41 3.07 -0.11
CA ILE A 446 -13.85 1.75 -0.36
C ILE A 446 -12.37 1.93 -0.65
N LYS A 447 -11.53 1.28 0.14
CA LYS A 447 -10.09 1.28 -0.06
C LYS A 447 -9.61 -0.13 -0.36
N GLN A 448 -8.54 -0.24 -1.14
CA GLN A 448 -7.94 -1.52 -1.48
C GLN A 448 -6.53 -1.58 -0.89
N THR A 449 -6.21 -2.67 -0.22
CA THR A 449 -4.86 -2.89 0.28
C THR A 449 -3.90 -3.11 -0.88
N ARG A 450 -2.87 -2.28 -0.97
CA ARG A 450 -1.89 -2.24 -2.07
C ARG A 450 -0.52 -1.89 -1.52
N ALA A 451 0.53 -2.35 -2.20
CA ALA A 451 1.90 -1.92 -1.94
C ALA A 451 2.57 -1.40 -3.20
N VAL A 452 3.50 -0.47 -3.03
CA VAL A 452 4.43 0.01 -4.05
C VAL A 452 5.84 -0.26 -3.53
N LEU A 453 6.60 -1.09 -4.23
CA LEU A 453 8.02 -1.31 -3.92
C LEU A 453 8.86 -0.31 -4.69
N TYR A 454 9.83 0.26 -4.01
CA TYR A 454 10.79 1.20 -4.58
C TYR A 454 12.19 0.63 -4.59
N GLU A 455 12.57 -0.07 -3.52
CA GLU A 455 13.77 -0.90 -3.49
C GLU A 455 13.40 -2.33 -3.10
N PRO A 456 13.98 -3.35 -3.76
CA PRO A 456 14.86 -3.25 -4.93
C PRO A 456 14.12 -2.76 -6.19
N ALA A 457 14.81 -2.04 -7.09
CA ALA A 457 14.20 -1.50 -8.32
C ALA A 457 14.03 -2.55 -9.45
N GLY A 458 14.73 -3.69 -9.37
CA GLY A 458 14.54 -4.84 -10.27
C GLY A 458 15.18 -4.74 -11.65
N GLU A 459 15.86 -3.63 -11.96
CA GLU A 459 16.40 -3.33 -13.29
C GLU A 459 17.92 -3.49 -13.40
N THR A 460 18.57 -4.10 -12.41
CA THR A 460 20.02 -4.26 -12.41
C THR A 460 20.46 -5.51 -13.17
N ASP A 461 21.13 -5.32 -14.31
CA ASP A 461 21.77 -6.41 -15.08
C ASP A 461 23.01 -7.01 -14.38
N LEU A 462 23.54 -6.33 -13.36
CA LEU A 462 24.68 -6.79 -12.60
C LEU A 462 24.23 -7.72 -11.46
N PRO A 463 24.72 -8.99 -11.43
CA PRO A 463 24.29 -9.94 -10.41
C PRO A 463 24.94 -9.61 -9.06
N GLN A 464 24.12 -9.59 -8.02
CA GLN A 464 24.60 -9.50 -6.64
C GLN A 464 25.26 -10.83 -6.26
N LYS A 465 26.59 -10.81 -6.11
CA LYS A 465 27.41 -11.99 -5.80
C LYS A 465 27.60 -12.09 -4.30
N PHE A 466 27.31 -13.27 -3.73
CA PHE A 466 27.61 -13.56 -2.33
C PHE A 466 28.13 -14.99 -2.20
N THR A 467 28.82 -15.29 -1.10
CA THR A 467 29.29 -16.65 -0.83
C THR A 467 28.12 -17.53 -0.42
N ALA A 468 27.94 -18.66 -1.11
CA ALA A 468 26.89 -19.61 -0.82
C ALA A 468 26.98 -20.11 0.64
N GLY A 469 25.82 -20.24 1.28
CA GLY A 469 25.72 -20.55 2.71
C GLY A 469 25.88 -19.34 3.64
N LEU A 470 26.33 -18.17 3.15
CA LEU A 470 26.24 -16.91 3.86
C LEU A 470 24.97 -16.14 3.47
N VAL A 471 24.68 -15.10 4.23
CA VAL A 471 23.50 -14.26 4.05
C VAL A 471 23.83 -13.08 3.14
N LEU A 472 23.02 -12.87 2.11
CA LEU A 472 22.95 -11.64 1.34
C LEU A 472 21.85 -10.76 1.94
N ALA A 473 22.21 -9.54 2.34
CA ALA A 473 21.27 -8.53 2.81
C ALA A 473 20.80 -7.68 1.63
N ILE A 474 19.48 -7.60 1.42
CA ILE A 474 18.85 -6.77 0.39
C ILE A 474 17.94 -5.76 1.08
N THR A 475 18.13 -4.48 0.77
CA THR A 475 17.25 -3.42 1.27
C THR A 475 15.89 -3.50 0.59
N LEU A 476 14.83 -3.39 1.38
CA LEU A 476 13.45 -3.32 0.91
C LEU A 476 12.82 -2.04 1.44
N ASP A 477 12.46 -1.15 0.53
CA ASP A 477 11.72 0.09 0.81
C ASP A 477 10.40 0.05 0.04
N ALA A 478 9.29 0.04 0.77
CA ALA A 478 7.95 -0.05 0.21
C ALA A 478 6.96 0.85 0.93
N GLU A 479 6.01 1.42 0.20
CA GLU A 479 4.82 2.06 0.78
C GLU A 479 3.64 1.11 0.67
N ILE A 480 2.92 0.94 1.76
CA ILE A 480 1.75 0.07 1.87
C ILE A 480 0.56 0.92 2.26
N GLU A 481 -0.47 0.86 1.43
CA GLU A 481 -1.69 1.67 1.55
C GLU A 481 -2.85 0.78 2.01
N SER A 482 -3.67 1.31 2.90
CA SER A 482 -4.92 0.71 3.38
C SER A 482 -4.72 -0.64 4.09
N VAL A 483 -3.76 -0.75 5.01
CA VAL A 483 -3.53 -1.97 5.82
C VAL A 483 -4.14 -1.82 7.20
N GLN A 484 -5.03 -2.75 7.60
CA GLN A 484 -5.59 -2.78 8.96
C GLN A 484 -4.59 -3.30 10.00
N ASP A 485 -3.96 -4.45 9.73
CA ASP A 485 -3.02 -5.08 10.64
C ASP A 485 -1.68 -5.34 9.97
N ILE A 486 -0.66 -4.58 10.36
CA ILE A 486 0.71 -4.73 9.87
C ILE A 486 1.32 -6.09 10.21
N ARG A 487 0.79 -6.79 11.23
CA ARG A 487 1.25 -8.13 11.63
C ARG A 487 0.92 -9.20 10.60
N ASN A 488 0.06 -8.93 9.64
CA ASN A 488 -0.24 -9.85 8.54
C ASN A 488 0.68 -9.62 7.34
N VAL A 489 1.47 -8.54 7.30
CA VAL A 489 2.37 -8.26 6.18
C VAL A 489 3.57 -9.21 6.21
N ARG A 490 3.86 -9.85 5.08
CA ARG A 490 5.04 -10.72 4.87
C ARG A 490 5.75 -10.32 3.58
N VAL A 491 7.07 -10.52 3.57
CA VAL A 491 7.86 -10.47 2.34
C VAL A 491 7.90 -11.88 1.75
N LYS A 492 7.31 -12.06 0.57
CA LYS A 492 7.32 -13.30 -0.19
C LYS A 492 8.52 -13.31 -1.12
N VAL A 493 9.41 -14.26 -0.90
CA VAL A 493 10.60 -14.49 -1.73
C VAL A 493 10.44 -15.82 -2.45
N ARG A 494 10.49 -15.81 -3.77
CA ARG A 494 10.41 -17.01 -4.61
C ARG A 494 11.73 -17.24 -5.33
N TYR A 495 12.32 -18.39 -5.05
CA TYR A 495 13.60 -18.82 -5.60
C TYR A 495 13.42 -19.55 -6.95
N PRO A 496 14.48 -19.64 -7.77
CA PRO A 496 14.44 -20.33 -9.07
C PRO A 496 14.10 -21.81 -8.99
N ASP A 497 14.39 -22.47 -7.87
CA ASP A 497 14.08 -23.87 -7.60
C ASP A 497 12.61 -24.11 -7.21
N LYS A 498 11.78 -23.05 -7.28
CA LYS A 498 10.37 -23.00 -6.90
C LYS A 498 10.11 -23.02 -5.39
N GLN A 499 11.14 -22.95 -4.55
CA GLN A 499 10.93 -22.71 -3.12
C GLN A 499 10.39 -21.29 -2.90
N VAL A 500 9.44 -21.18 -1.98
CA VAL A 500 8.85 -19.92 -1.56
C VAL A 500 9.07 -19.76 -0.07
N GLN A 501 9.61 -18.61 0.32
CA GLN A 501 9.84 -18.25 1.71
C GLN A 501 9.01 -17.01 2.04
N LEU A 502 8.27 -17.08 3.14
CA LEU A 502 7.56 -15.95 3.74
C LEU A 502 8.39 -15.43 4.91
N ILE A 503 8.84 -14.19 4.81
CA ILE A 503 9.68 -13.55 5.83
C ILE A 503 8.81 -12.55 6.58
N LEU A 504 8.81 -12.63 7.91
CA LEU A 504 8.15 -11.68 8.80
C LEU A 504 9.07 -10.47 9.02
N PRO A 505 8.67 -9.25 8.57
CA PRO A 505 9.43 -8.05 8.88
C PRO A 505 9.32 -7.71 10.37
N ARG A 506 10.30 -6.96 10.90
CA ARG A 506 10.23 -6.50 12.29
C ARG A 506 9.18 -5.41 12.41
N LEU A 507 8.45 -5.38 13.52
CA LEU A 507 7.44 -4.34 13.74
C LEU A 507 8.04 -2.94 13.82
N ALA A 508 9.29 -2.82 14.30
CA ALA A 508 10.02 -1.55 14.35
C ALA A 508 10.35 -0.97 12.96
N ASP A 509 10.34 -1.80 11.91
CA ASP A 509 10.68 -1.40 10.53
C ASP A 509 9.48 -0.74 9.82
N PHE A 510 8.29 -0.77 10.44
CA PHE A 510 7.09 -0.11 9.92
C PHE A 510 6.99 1.30 10.49
N ARG A 511 6.86 2.28 9.60
CA ARG A 511 6.63 3.69 9.94
C ARG A 511 5.25 4.10 9.47
N GLN A 512 4.42 4.59 10.38
CA GLN A 512 3.11 5.10 10.02
C GLN A 512 3.25 6.48 9.39
N LEU A 513 2.73 6.64 8.16
CA LEU A 513 2.72 7.91 7.44
C LEU A 513 1.38 8.64 7.65
N GLU A 514 0.28 7.91 7.47
CA GLU A 514 -1.10 8.39 7.63
C GLU A 514 -1.95 7.25 8.23
N ASP A 515 -3.24 7.50 8.44
CA ASP A 515 -4.15 6.43 8.87
C ASP A 515 -4.19 5.31 7.81
N LEU A 516 -3.95 4.07 8.25
CA LEU A 516 -3.82 2.87 7.41
C LEU A 516 -2.73 2.94 6.32
N LYS A 517 -1.82 3.93 6.32
CA LYS A 517 -0.71 4.05 5.37
C LYS A 517 0.63 3.94 6.08
N TYR A 518 1.46 3.02 5.62
CA TYR A 518 2.74 2.70 6.24
C TYR A 518 3.87 2.68 5.22
N ARG A 519 5.07 3.09 5.64
CA ARG A 519 6.33 2.78 4.96
C ARG A 519 6.97 1.60 5.66
N LEU A 520 7.33 0.57 4.91
CA LEU A 520 8.14 -0.54 5.37
C LEU A 520 9.56 -0.37 4.84
N TYR A 521 10.51 -0.15 5.74
CA TYR A 521 11.93 -0.09 5.42
C TYR A 521 12.67 -1.17 6.19
N THR A 522 12.97 -2.29 5.54
CA THR A 522 13.57 -3.46 6.19
C THR A 522 14.71 -4.05 5.35
N THR A 523 15.51 -4.90 5.99
CA THR A 523 16.57 -5.65 5.31
C THR A 523 16.16 -7.12 5.19
N VAL A 524 15.95 -7.57 3.96
CA VAL A 524 15.61 -8.95 3.65
C VAL A 524 16.89 -9.78 3.58
N LEU A 525 16.96 -10.81 4.41
CA LEU A 525 18.12 -11.68 4.53
C LEU A 525 17.90 -12.94 3.68
N LEU A 526 18.65 -13.08 2.59
CA LEU A 526 18.61 -14.24 1.71
C LEU A 526 19.78 -15.17 1.98
N SER A 527 19.52 -16.47 2.08
CA SER A 527 20.56 -17.48 2.19
C SER A 527 20.23 -18.65 1.29
N HIS A 528 21.18 -19.05 0.45
CA HIS A 528 21.00 -20.16 -0.47
C HIS A 528 22.31 -20.91 -0.72
N GLY A 529 22.20 -22.18 -1.11
CA GLY A 529 23.30 -22.98 -1.64
C GLY A 529 23.82 -22.47 -3.01
N VAL A 530 24.94 -23.04 -3.46
CA VAL A 530 25.64 -22.64 -4.70
C VAL A 530 24.73 -22.79 -5.92
N TRP A 531 24.74 -21.80 -6.81
CA TRP A 531 24.13 -21.91 -8.14
C TRP A 531 25.19 -21.98 -9.23
N SER A 532 24.88 -22.70 -10.31
CA SER A 532 25.73 -22.76 -11.51
C SER A 532 25.79 -21.41 -12.24
N GLU A 533 24.67 -20.70 -12.27
CA GLU A 533 24.50 -19.42 -12.96
C GLU A 533 23.82 -18.38 -12.07
N ALA A 534 23.92 -17.11 -12.47
CA ALA A 534 23.18 -16.05 -11.81
C ALA A 534 21.71 -16.12 -12.28
N LEU A 535 20.77 -15.99 -11.35
CA LEU A 535 19.34 -16.13 -11.63
C LEU A 535 18.53 -15.06 -10.90
N HIS A 536 17.31 -14.84 -11.37
CA HIS A 536 16.38 -13.92 -10.73
C HIS A 536 15.65 -14.58 -9.57
N VAL A 537 15.61 -13.89 -8.44
CA VAL A 537 14.72 -14.17 -7.32
C VAL A 537 13.57 -13.17 -7.37
N GLU A 538 12.33 -13.65 -7.22
CA GLU A 538 11.15 -12.79 -7.19
C GLU A 538 10.86 -12.39 -5.74
N MET A 539 10.77 -11.08 -5.47
CA MET A 539 10.47 -10.51 -4.17
C MET A 539 9.20 -9.67 -4.25
N GLY A 540 8.23 -9.92 -3.38
CA GLY A 540 6.99 -9.15 -3.32
C GLY A 540 6.45 -9.06 -1.89
N LEU A 541 5.49 -8.17 -1.69
CA LEU A 541 4.77 -8.04 -0.43
C LEU A 541 3.42 -8.75 -0.51
N VAL A 542 3.10 -9.49 0.55
CA VAL A 542 1.84 -10.19 0.69
C VAL A 542 1.22 -9.95 2.06
N LEU A 543 -0.10 -10.04 2.15
CA LEU A 543 -0.78 -10.29 3.41
C LEU A 543 -0.90 -11.79 3.61
N ASP A 544 -0.60 -12.28 4.81
CA ASP A 544 -0.71 -13.68 5.19
C ASP A 544 -1.72 -13.81 6.34
N PHE A 545 -2.74 -14.64 6.12
CA PHE A 545 -3.80 -14.90 7.08
C PHE A 545 -3.76 -16.33 7.64
N ALA A 546 -2.68 -17.09 7.41
CA ALA A 546 -2.56 -18.48 7.86
C ALA A 546 -2.65 -18.63 9.39
N ASP A 547 -2.21 -17.62 10.16
CA ASP A 547 -2.29 -17.60 11.62
C ASP A 547 -3.63 -17.06 12.14
N THR A 548 -4.33 -16.23 11.37
CA THR A 548 -5.60 -15.60 11.77
C THR A 548 -6.77 -16.56 11.52
N GLU A 549 -6.68 -17.38 10.48
CA GLU A 549 -7.63 -18.46 10.18
C GLU A 549 -7.25 -19.75 10.94
N VAL A 550 -7.10 -19.66 12.26
CA VAL A 550 -6.67 -20.74 13.19
C VAL A 550 -7.42 -22.07 12.99
N HIS A 551 -8.60 -22.05 12.39
CA HIS A 551 -9.54 -23.19 12.32
C HIS A 551 -9.43 -24.03 11.02
N SER A 552 -8.66 -23.62 10.01
CA SER A 552 -8.49 -24.40 8.76
C SER A 552 -7.32 -25.41 8.79
N LYS A 553 -6.60 -25.53 9.92
CA LYS A 553 -5.49 -26.49 10.10
C LYS A 553 -5.92 -27.97 10.00
N GLY A 554 -7.22 -28.26 10.06
CA GLY A 554 -7.79 -29.60 9.87
C GLY A 554 -7.96 -30.04 8.41
N ALA A 555 -7.84 -29.14 7.42
CA ALA A 555 -7.99 -29.46 6.00
C ALA A 555 -6.70 -30.06 5.39
N GLN A 556 -6.12 -31.06 6.06
CA GLN A 556 -4.99 -31.84 5.54
C GLN A 556 -5.43 -32.62 4.30
N ARG A 557 -5.00 -32.15 3.12
CA ARG A 557 -5.09 -32.80 1.81
C ARG A 557 -6.51 -33.25 1.42
N SER A 558 -7.23 -32.39 0.71
CA SER A 558 -8.39 -32.83 -0.08
C SER A 558 -7.94 -33.94 -1.04
N GLY A 559 -8.50 -35.16 -0.89
CA GLY A 559 -8.15 -36.36 -1.66
C GLY A 559 -8.40 -36.27 -3.18
N LEU A 560 -8.76 -35.08 -3.68
CA LEU A 560 -8.89 -34.76 -5.09
C LEU A 560 -7.63 -34.14 -5.71
N GLY A 561 -6.58 -33.89 -4.91
CA GLY A 561 -5.38 -33.19 -5.38
C GLY A 561 -5.62 -31.71 -5.73
N LEU A 562 -6.64 -31.09 -5.13
CA LEU A 562 -6.70 -29.62 -5.07
C LEU A 562 -5.52 -29.12 -4.24
N ARG A 563 -4.88 -28.04 -4.70
CA ARG A 563 -3.89 -27.33 -3.88
C ARG A 563 -4.58 -26.81 -2.61
N SER A 564 -3.83 -26.78 -1.50
CA SER A 564 -4.25 -26.06 -0.31
C SER A 564 -4.56 -24.62 -0.70
N GLU A 565 -5.62 -24.02 -0.15
CA GLU A 565 -5.91 -22.60 -0.39
C GLU A 565 -4.67 -21.77 -0.01
N ASP A 566 -4.29 -20.84 -0.88
CA ASP A 566 -3.18 -19.92 -0.62
C ASP A 566 -3.75 -18.77 0.23
N HIS A 567 -3.54 -18.83 1.55
CA HIS A 567 -3.98 -17.80 2.49
C HIS A 567 -3.18 -16.50 2.38
N THR A 568 -2.41 -16.33 1.29
CA THR A 568 -1.68 -15.10 0.99
C THR A 568 -2.36 -14.26 -0.09
N ILE A 569 -2.31 -12.93 0.08
CA ILE A 569 -2.81 -11.94 -0.88
C ILE A 569 -1.65 -11.09 -1.36
N GLU A 570 -1.38 -11.11 -2.66
CA GLU A 570 -0.31 -10.31 -3.27
C GLU A 570 -0.70 -8.84 -3.34
N LEU A 571 0.12 -7.97 -2.73
CA LEU A 571 -0.15 -6.53 -2.63
C LEU A 571 0.41 -5.74 -3.82
N CYS A 572 1.35 -6.31 -4.56
CA CYS A 572 2.10 -5.68 -5.61
C CYS A 572 2.61 -6.71 -6.61
N LYS A 573 3.04 -6.26 -7.80
CA LYS A 573 3.79 -7.13 -8.71
C LYS A 573 5.17 -7.43 -8.09
N PRO A 574 5.62 -8.69 -8.08
CA PRO A 574 6.92 -9.03 -7.53
C PRO A 574 8.04 -8.45 -8.39
N VAL A 575 9.08 -7.96 -7.73
CA VAL A 575 10.30 -7.44 -8.35
C VAL A 575 11.32 -8.56 -8.51
N ARG A 576 12.05 -8.57 -9.63
CA ARG A 576 13.09 -9.56 -9.90
C ARG A 576 14.46 -9.04 -9.50
N VAL A 577 15.11 -9.70 -8.56
CA VAL A 577 16.48 -9.37 -8.14
C VAL A 577 17.46 -10.37 -8.72
N TYR A 578 18.51 -9.89 -9.38
CA TYR A 578 19.50 -10.75 -10.03
C TYR A 578 20.62 -11.14 -9.06
N ILE A 579 20.73 -12.43 -8.75
CA ILE A 579 21.54 -12.94 -7.64
C ILE A 579 22.43 -14.10 -8.09
N ALA A 580 23.64 -14.18 -7.53
CA ALA A 580 24.62 -15.24 -7.82
C ALA A 580 25.34 -15.76 -6.56
N PRO A 581 24.83 -16.83 -5.92
CA PRO A 581 25.52 -17.53 -4.84
C PRO A 581 26.74 -18.28 -5.38
N LYS A 582 27.95 -17.87 -4.99
CA LYS A 582 29.23 -18.44 -5.45
C LYS A 582 29.81 -19.40 -4.42
N PRO A 583 30.51 -20.47 -4.86
CA PRO A 583 31.17 -21.38 -3.92
C PRO A 583 32.24 -20.64 -3.11
N ILE A 584 32.49 -21.14 -1.89
CA ILE A 584 33.60 -20.67 -1.06
C ILE A 584 34.89 -20.91 -1.85
N LYS A 585 35.63 -19.83 -2.14
CA LYS A 585 36.99 -19.95 -2.68
C LYS A 585 37.86 -20.54 -1.57
N ARG A 586 38.06 -21.86 -1.58
CA ARG A 586 39.13 -22.48 -0.79
C ARG A 586 40.44 -21.96 -1.38
N GLY A 587 41.16 -21.16 -0.61
CA GLY A 587 42.51 -20.73 -0.98
C GLY A 587 43.38 -21.96 -1.22
N LEU A 588 44.09 -21.97 -2.34
CA LEU A 588 45.23 -22.86 -2.57
C LEU A 588 46.41 -22.37 -1.73
#